data_AF-F8IJ40-F1
#
_entry.id   AF-F8IJ40-F1
#
_cell.length_a   1.000
_cell.length_b   1.000
_cell.length_c   1.000
_cell.angle_alpha   90.00
_cell.angle_beta   90.00
_cell.angle_gamma   90.00
#
_symmetry.space_group_name_H-M   'P 1'
#
loop_
_entity.id
_entity.type
_entity.pdbx_description
1 polymer ?
#
loop_
_entity_poly.entity_id
_entity_poly.type
_entity_poly.pdbx_seq_one_letter_code
_entity_poly.pdbx_strand_id
1 'polypeptide(L)'
;MIEPLRDLARRDDALLRKAYDECPIELLNRLLAGLHAPDGEVCDEIAYSLFCRLLEMGAIPPEQLAWLFEQLLSDDHLFYGIGRVGDDSVFGRSFSALVAGYILDVDARRRVLERDIVLHAIASIARYASCERDRRGYVPGKGWAHSAAHTADALAACAQHPVAAEAE
;
A
#
# COMPACT_ATOMS: atom_id res chain seq x y z
N MET A 1 -7.58 19.00 -0.38
CA MET A 1 -7.04 17.95 0.52
C MET A 1 -5.70 17.38 0.06
N ILE A 2 -5.35 17.45 -1.23
CA ILE A 2 -4.10 16.89 -1.80
C ILE A 2 -2.92 17.88 -1.74
N GLU A 3 -3.16 19.19 -1.79
CA GLU A 3 -2.09 20.20 -1.80
C GLU A 3 -1.05 20.06 -0.66
N PRO A 4 -1.45 19.73 0.59
CA PRO A 4 -0.48 19.44 1.65
C PRO A 4 0.40 18.21 1.37
N LEU A 5 -0.08 17.23 0.60
CA LEU A 5 0.70 16.04 0.22
C LEU A 5 1.71 16.36 -0.89
N ARG A 6 1.36 17.27 -1.84
CA ARG A 6 2.31 17.73 -2.88
C ARG A 6 3.53 18.40 -2.26
N ASP A 7 3.29 19.30 -1.30
CA ASP A 7 4.38 19.96 -0.59
C ASP A 7 5.23 18.96 0.19
N LEU A 8 4.61 17.93 0.75
CA LEU A 8 5.30 16.88 1.49
C LEU A 8 6.15 16.00 0.57
N ALA A 9 5.62 15.60 -0.59
CA ALA A 9 6.32 14.79 -1.58
C ALA A 9 7.62 15.44 -2.09
N ARG A 10 7.67 16.78 -2.12
CA ARG A 10 8.85 17.54 -2.54
C ARG A 10 9.94 17.67 -1.46
N ARG A 11 9.64 17.37 -0.19
CA ARG A 11 10.64 17.43 0.90
C ARG A 11 11.62 16.28 0.74
N ASP A 12 12.88 16.48 1.12
CA ASP A 12 13.83 15.38 1.27
C ASP A 12 13.55 14.57 2.55
N ASP A 13 14.19 13.41 2.68
CA ASP A 13 13.97 12.48 3.79
C ASP A 13 14.36 13.08 5.15
N ALA A 14 15.38 13.94 5.20
CA ALA A 14 15.79 14.61 6.43
C ALA A 14 14.72 15.61 6.91
N LEU A 15 14.11 16.34 5.99
CA LEU A 15 13.01 17.26 6.26
C LEU A 15 11.72 16.53 6.61
N LEU A 16 11.44 15.37 6.00
CA LEU A 16 10.32 14.52 6.41
C LEU A 16 10.50 14.00 7.82
N ARG A 17 11.68 13.45 8.13
CA ARG A 17 11.99 12.93 9.47
C ARG A 17 11.97 14.01 10.53
N LYS A 18 12.43 15.22 10.21
CA LYS A 18 12.31 16.38 11.11
C LYS A 18 10.87 16.85 11.29
N ALA A 19 10.03 16.70 10.26
CA ALA A 19 8.63 17.08 10.33
C ALA A 19 7.81 16.09 11.17
N TYR A 20 8.24 14.82 11.21
CA TYR A 20 7.54 13.72 11.88
C TYR A 20 8.53 12.84 12.65
N ASP A 21 8.66 13.12 13.95
CA ASP A 21 9.32 12.18 14.88
C ASP A 21 8.56 10.86 14.95
N GLU A 22 7.22 10.94 14.86
CA GLU A 22 6.29 9.83 14.59
C GLU A 22 5.33 10.26 13.49
N CYS A 23 5.00 9.35 12.56
CA CYS A 23 4.04 9.63 11.50
C CYS A 23 2.64 9.91 12.09
N PRO A 24 1.99 11.05 11.78
CA PRO A 24 0.63 11.29 12.24
C PRO A 24 -0.37 10.37 11.55
N ILE A 25 -1.35 9.86 12.29
CA ILE A 25 -2.41 9.01 11.74
C ILE A 25 -3.23 9.73 10.66
N GLU A 26 -3.37 11.05 10.77
CA GLU A 26 -4.05 11.88 9.77
C GLU A 26 -3.29 11.91 8.43
N LEU A 27 -1.96 11.82 8.46
CA LEU A 27 -1.16 11.70 7.24
C LEU A 27 -1.41 10.34 6.59
N LEU A 28 -1.37 9.25 7.36
CA LEU A 28 -1.65 7.90 6.85
C LEU A 28 -3.04 7.81 6.21
N ASN A 29 -4.06 8.37 6.87
CA ASN A 29 -5.42 8.44 6.30
C ASN A 29 -5.48 9.23 4.99
N ARG A 30 -4.75 10.34 4.88
CA ARG A 30 -4.69 11.12 3.63
C ARG A 30 -4.00 10.36 2.51
N LEU A 31 -2.92 9.64 2.83
CA LEU A 31 -2.21 8.81 1.86
C LEU A 31 -3.10 7.65 1.40
N LEU A 32 -3.78 6.96 2.32
CA LEU A 32 -4.78 5.93 2.01
C LEU A 32 -5.86 6.45 1.05
N ALA A 33 -6.42 7.63 1.30
CA ALA A 33 -7.37 8.27 0.38
C ALA A 33 -6.73 8.63 -0.97
N GLY A 34 -5.45 9.03 -0.97
CA GLY A 34 -4.68 9.32 -2.18
C GLY A 34 -4.52 8.12 -3.11
N LEU A 35 -4.39 6.90 -2.56
CA LEU A 35 -4.30 5.66 -3.37
C LEU A 35 -5.54 5.41 -4.23
N HIS A 36 -6.70 5.92 -3.81
CA HIS A 36 -7.98 5.78 -4.53
C HIS A 36 -8.16 6.83 -5.63
N ALA A 37 -7.28 7.82 -5.75
CA ALA A 37 -7.42 8.88 -6.73
C ALA A 37 -7.27 8.32 -8.16
N PRO A 38 -8.20 8.61 -9.09
CA PRO A 38 -8.06 8.29 -10.50
C PRO A 38 -7.14 9.29 -11.23
N ASP A 39 -6.01 9.59 -10.61
CA ASP A 39 -5.00 10.54 -11.04
C ASP A 39 -3.61 9.99 -10.67
N GLY A 40 -2.82 9.64 -11.68
CA GLY A 40 -1.50 9.04 -11.55
C GLY A 40 -0.51 9.90 -10.77
N GLU A 41 -0.62 11.22 -10.85
CA GLU A 41 0.21 12.10 -10.02
C GLU A 41 -0.09 11.86 -8.54
N VAL A 42 -1.37 11.68 -8.20
CA VAL A 42 -1.83 11.55 -6.82
C VAL A 42 -1.59 10.15 -6.26
N CYS A 43 -2.02 9.11 -6.97
CA CYS A 43 -1.93 7.75 -6.45
C CYS A 43 -0.49 7.20 -6.48
N ASP A 44 0.27 7.50 -7.53
CA ASP A 44 1.61 6.95 -7.75
C ASP A 44 2.72 7.90 -7.26
N GLU A 45 2.83 9.07 -7.89
CA GLU A 45 3.96 9.99 -7.66
C GLU A 45 3.92 10.64 -6.27
N ILE A 46 2.74 10.75 -5.66
CA ILE A 46 2.57 11.35 -4.33
C ILE A 46 2.28 10.28 -3.28
N ALA A 47 1.12 9.61 -3.33
CA ALA A 47 0.65 8.79 -2.22
C ALA A 47 1.52 7.54 -2.03
N TYR A 48 1.67 6.72 -3.08
CA TYR A 48 2.52 5.53 -3.05
C TYR A 48 3.99 5.89 -2.75
N SER A 49 4.55 6.87 -3.45
CA SER A 49 5.93 7.31 -3.24
C SER A 49 6.20 7.78 -1.80
N LEU A 50 5.27 8.52 -1.19
CA LEU A 50 5.39 8.91 0.23
C LEU A 50 5.27 7.72 1.18
N PHE A 51 4.39 6.75 0.92
CA PHE A 51 4.34 5.52 1.72
C PHE A 51 5.68 4.79 1.70
N CYS A 52 6.27 4.60 0.52
CA CYS A 52 7.55 3.92 0.38
C CYS A 52 8.64 4.61 1.21
N ARG A 53 8.71 5.94 1.13
CA ARG A 53 9.69 6.73 1.89
C ARG A 53 9.48 6.62 3.40
N LEU A 54 8.24 6.77 3.88
CA LEU A 54 7.92 6.67 5.31
C LEU A 54 8.25 5.28 5.89
N LEU A 55 7.94 4.23 5.13
CA LEU A 55 8.25 2.84 5.50
C LEU A 55 9.77 2.59 5.50
N GLU A 56 10.49 3.01 4.45
CA GLU A 56 11.94 2.81 4.37
C GLU A 56 12.70 3.65 5.42
N MET A 57 12.19 4.81 5.83
CA MET A 57 12.78 5.55 6.95
C MET A 57 12.47 4.94 8.31
N GLY A 58 11.49 4.03 8.40
CA GLY A 58 10.97 3.51 9.67
C GLY A 58 10.23 4.58 10.47
N ALA A 59 9.60 5.54 9.80
CA ALA A 59 8.90 6.66 10.42
C ALA A 59 7.49 6.30 10.92
N ILE A 60 6.98 5.12 10.55
CA ILE A 60 5.70 4.58 11.01
C ILE A 60 5.99 3.59 12.16
N PRO A 61 5.57 3.89 13.40
CA PRO A 61 5.74 3.00 14.54
C PRO A 61 5.04 1.64 14.32
N PRO A 62 5.51 0.55 14.97
CA PRO A 62 4.96 -0.80 14.78
C PRO A 62 3.43 -0.89 14.97
N GLU A 63 2.87 -0.23 15.98
CA GLU A 63 1.42 -0.22 16.22
C GLU A 63 0.63 0.48 15.11
N GLN A 64 1.17 1.56 14.56
CA GLN A 64 0.55 2.25 13.43
C GLN A 64 0.73 1.47 12.12
N LEU A 65 1.85 0.76 11.98
CA LEU A 65 2.10 -0.09 10.81
C LEU A 65 1.12 -1.27 10.79
N ALA A 66 0.88 -1.90 11.93
CA ALA A 66 -0.14 -2.94 12.08
C ALA A 66 -1.52 -2.41 11.71
N TRP A 67 -1.93 -1.26 12.27
CA TRP A 67 -3.20 -0.61 11.92
C TRP A 67 -3.30 -0.29 10.43
N LEU A 68 -2.25 0.30 9.84
CA LEU A 68 -2.21 0.65 8.42
C LEU A 68 -2.40 -0.60 7.56
N PHE A 69 -1.76 -1.70 7.94
CA PHE A 69 -1.86 -2.95 7.21
C PHE A 69 -3.29 -3.50 7.27
N GLU A 70 -3.95 -3.48 8.43
CA GLU A 70 -5.35 -3.85 8.56
C GLU A 70 -6.26 -2.98 7.68
N GLN A 71 -6.02 -1.66 7.62
CA GLN A 71 -6.80 -0.77 6.74
C GLN A 71 -6.62 -1.15 5.28
N LEU A 72 -5.38 -1.36 4.83
CA LEU A 72 -5.08 -1.72 3.43
C LEU A 72 -5.76 -3.02 3.03
N LEU A 73 -5.84 -4.01 3.92
CA LEU A 73 -6.42 -5.34 3.66
C LEU A 73 -7.95 -5.38 3.76
N SER A 74 -8.60 -4.26 4.11
CA SER A 74 -10.04 -4.18 4.35
C SER A 74 -10.91 -4.15 3.09
N ASP A 75 -12.23 -4.22 3.29
CA ASP A 75 -13.25 -4.04 2.27
C ASP A 75 -13.34 -2.60 1.72
N ASP A 76 -12.77 -1.62 2.44
CA ASP A 76 -12.68 -0.23 1.99
C ASP A 76 -11.42 0.04 1.14
N HIS A 77 -10.51 -0.94 1.05
CA HIS A 77 -9.24 -0.84 0.34
C HIS A 77 -9.01 -2.01 -0.62
N LEU A 78 -8.22 -3.03 -0.24
CA LEU A 78 -7.86 -4.16 -1.11
C LEU A 78 -9.07 -4.85 -1.75
N PHE A 79 -10.21 -4.89 -1.04
CA PHE A 79 -11.44 -5.51 -1.53
C PHE A 79 -12.52 -4.52 -1.96
N TYR A 80 -12.20 -3.22 -2.06
CA TYR A 80 -13.15 -2.18 -2.43
C TYR A 80 -13.77 -2.43 -3.81
N GLY A 81 -15.06 -2.78 -3.81
CA GLY A 81 -15.79 -3.12 -5.04
C GLY A 81 -15.21 -4.31 -5.80
N ILE A 82 -14.56 -5.26 -5.11
CA ILE A 82 -13.86 -6.40 -5.72
C ILE A 82 -14.74 -7.11 -6.76
N GLY A 83 -14.12 -7.42 -7.91
CA GLY A 83 -14.79 -8.06 -9.06
C GLY A 83 -15.42 -7.09 -10.06
N ARG A 84 -15.56 -5.79 -9.73
CA ARG A 84 -15.92 -4.76 -10.70
C ARG A 84 -14.78 -4.53 -11.70
N VAL A 85 -15.16 -4.22 -12.93
CA VAL A 85 -14.24 -3.96 -14.05
C VAL A 85 -14.66 -2.68 -14.76
N GLY A 86 -13.69 -1.82 -15.06
CA GLY A 86 -13.90 -0.63 -15.90
C GLY A 86 -14.12 0.68 -15.13
N ASP A 87 -14.51 0.63 -13.86
CA ASP A 87 -14.65 1.82 -13.00
C ASP A 87 -13.32 2.17 -12.27
N ASP A 88 -13.33 3.21 -11.46
CA ASP A 88 -12.11 3.70 -10.81
C ASP A 88 -11.75 2.96 -9.51
N SER A 89 -12.58 2.00 -9.08
CA SER A 89 -12.30 1.22 -7.87
C SER A 89 -11.01 0.39 -7.99
N VAL A 90 -10.56 0.09 -9.22
CA VAL A 90 -9.31 -0.63 -9.47
C VAL A 90 -8.07 0.09 -8.94
N PHE A 91 -8.05 1.43 -8.94
CA PHE A 91 -6.89 2.20 -8.46
C PHE A 91 -6.68 1.95 -6.97
N GLY A 92 -7.74 2.14 -6.17
CA GLY A 92 -7.69 1.89 -4.73
C GLY A 92 -7.27 0.46 -4.40
N ARG A 93 -7.86 -0.56 -5.04
CA ARG A 93 -7.48 -1.97 -4.80
C ARG A 93 -6.03 -2.26 -5.19
N SER A 94 -5.63 -1.84 -6.39
CA SER A 94 -4.31 -2.11 -6.95
C SER A 94 -3.19 -1.46 -6.14
N PHE A 95 -3.33 -0.18 -5.79
CA PHE A 95 -2.35 0.51 -4.97
C PHE A 95 -2.36 0.02 -3.52
N SER A 96 -3.51 -0.43 -2.99
CA SER A 96 -3.54 -1.09 -1.68
C SER A 96 -2.74 -2.40 -1.68
N ALA A 97 -2.85 -3.21 -2.74
CA ALA A 97 -2.02 -4.40 -2.91
C ALA A 97 -0.53 -4.06 -2.99
N LEU A 98 -0.17 -3.02 -3.74
CA LEU A 98 1.22 -2.59 -3.89
C LEU A 98 1.84 -2.14 -2.55
N VAL A 99 1.14 -1.29 -1.79
CA VAL A 99 1.63 -0.83 -0.47
C VAL A 99 1.69 -1.99 0.51
N ALA A 100 0.69 -2.88 0.52
CA ALA A 100 0.69 -4.08 1.34
C ALA A 100 1.91 -4.99 1.05
N GLY A 101 2.23 -5.19 -0.23
CA GLY A 101 3.44 -5.91 -0.66
C GLY A 101 4.72 -5.24 -0.17
N TYR A 102 4.81 -3.91 -0.25
CA TYR A 102 5.97 -3.16 0.22
C TYR A 102 6.13 -3.20 1.75
N ILE A 103 5.02 -3.21 2.50
CA ILE A 103 5.05 -3.43 3.95
C ILE A 103 5.66 -4.81 4.28
N LEU A 104 5.27 -5.86 3.55
CA LEU A 104 5.85 -7.19 3.72
C LEU A 104 7.35 -7.22 3.41
N ASP A 105 7.81 -6.54 2.36
CA ASP A 105 9.25 -6.45 2.06
C ASP A 105 10.04 -5.78 3.20
N VAL A 106 9.51 -4.67 3.73
CA VAL A 106 10.12 -3.96 4.87
C VAL A 106 10.11 -4.84 6.12
N ASP A 107 9.00 -5.53 6.39
CA ASP A 107 8.89 -6.42 7.55
C ASP A 107 9.80 -7.65 7.44
N ALA A 108 9.97 -8.23 6.24
CA ALA A 108 10.89 -9.35 6.03
C ALA A 108 12.33 -9.00 6.45
N ARG A 109 12.73 -7.73 6.26
CA ARG A 109 14.04 -7.19 6.64
C ARG A 109 14.15 -6.78 8.11
N ARG A 110 13.05 -6.29 8.71
CA ARG A 110 13.09 -5.63 10.04
C ARG A 110 12.39 -6.39 11.17
N ARG A 111 11.49 -7.31 10.85
CA ARG A 111 10.69 -8.13 11.77
C ARG A 111 9.97 -7.27 12.83
N VAL A 112 9.16 -6.32 12.38
CA VAL A 112 8.45 -5.34 13.21
C VAL A 112 6.98 -5.71 13.46
N LEU A 113 6.39 -6.56 12.61
CA LEU A 113 5.02 -7.04 12.76
C LEU A 113 4.96 -8.42 13.43
N GLU A 114 3.85 -8.68 14.11
CA GLU A 114 3.58 -10.01 14.66
C GLU A 114 3.28 -11.02 13.55
N ARG A 115 3.68 -12.28 13.78
CA ARG A 115 3.53 -13.38 12.83
C ARG A 115 2.10 -13.54 12.31
N ASP A 116 1.11 -13.42 13.19
CA ASP A 116 -0.30 -13.64 12.83
C ASP A 116 -0.83 -12.53 11.91
N ILE A 117 -0.37 -11.29 12.09
CA ILE A 117 -0.67 -10.16 11.19
C ILE A 117 -0.10 -10.44 9.79
N VAL A 118 1.15 -10.90 9.73
CA VAL A 118 1.82 -11.24 8.46
C VAL A 118 1.09 -12.40 7.75
N LEU A 119 0.74 -13.46 8.47
CA LEU A 119 0.01 -14.59 7.91
C LEU A 119 -1.38 -14.17 7.39
N HIS A 120 -2.09 -13.32 8.14
CA HIS A 120 -3.35 -12.75 7.69
C HIS A 120 -3.19 -11.95 6.39
N ALA A 121 -2.14 -11.12 6.30
CA ALA A 121 -1.85 -10.36 5.10
C ALA A 121 -1.56 -11.25 3.88
N ILE A 122 -0.72 -12.27 4.04
CA ILE A 122 -0.41 -13.23 2.97
C ILE A 122 -1.70 -13.90 2.47
N ALA A 123 -2.56 -14.36 3.37
CA ALA A 123 -3.83 -14.96 3.02
C ALA A 123 -4.77 -13.98 2.29
N SER A 124 -4.85 -12.74 2.76
CA SER A 124 -5.67 -11.68 2.15
C SER A 124 -5.17 -11.30 0.75
N ILE A 125 -3.86 -11.16 0.54
CA ILE A 125 -3.28 -10.87 -0.79
C ILE A 125 -3.52 -12.05 -1.75
N ALA A 126 -3.35 -13.29 -1.29
CA ALA A 126 -3.64 -14.48 -2.10
C ALA A 126 -5.12 -14.57 -2.49
N ARG A 127 -6.03 -14.23 -1.56
CA ARG A 127 -7.47 -14.10 -1.84
C ARG A 127 -7.74 -13.02 -2.88
N TYR A 128 -7.16 -11.83 -2.70
CA TYR A 128 -7.30 -10.71 -3.64
C TYR A 128 -6.89 -11.11 -5.06
N ALA A 129 -5.72 -11.76 -5.21
CA ALA A 129 -5.23 -12.23 -6.51
C ALA A 129 -6.21 -13.18 -7.22
N SER A 130 -6.95 -13.99 -6.45
CA SER A 130 -7.96 -14.91 -6.98
C SER A 130 -9.29 -14.23 -7.32
N CYS A 131 -9.61 -13.13 -6.62
CA CYS A 131 -10.88 -12.41 -6.76
C CYS A 131 -10.83 -11.27 -7.79
N GLU A 132 -9.66 -10.66 -8.02
CA GLU A 132 -9.53 -9.51 -8.92
C GLU A 132 -9.84 -9.90 -10.38
N ARG A 133 -10.66 -9.05 -11.01
CA ARG A 133 -11.13 -9.24 -12.39
C ARG A 133 -10.64 -8.13 -13.31
N ASP A 134 -10.42 -6.93 -12.79
CA ASP A 134 -9.89 -5.82 -13.56
C ASP A 134 -8.38 -5.97 -13.70
N ARG A 135 -7.90 -6.12 -14.94
CA ARG A 135 -6.48 -6.34 -15.28
C ARG A 135 -5.88 -5.16 -16.04
N ARG A 136 -6.54 -3.99 -16.01
CA ARG A 136 -6.07 -2.83 -16.77
C ARG A 136 -4.71 -2.37 -16.26
N GLY A 137 -3.82 -2.08 -17.22
CA GLY A 137 -2.56 -1.38 -16.99
C GLY A 137 -2.79 0.12 -16.99
N TYR A 138 -2.41 0.80 -18.07
CA TYR A 138 -2.64 2.24 -18.24
C TYR A 138 -4.09 2.55 -18.59
N VAL A 139 -4.66 3.56 -17.95
CA VAL A 139 -5.98 4.12 -18.25
C VAL A 139 -5.79 5.57 -18.74
N PRO A 140 -6.11 5.87 -20.02
CA PRO A 140 -5.94 7.21 -20.57
C PRO A 140 -6.62 8.30 -19.74
N GLY A 141 -5.88 9.37 -19.45
CA GLY A 141 -6.36 10.50 -18.66
C GLY A 141 -6.47 10.26 -17.16
N LYS A 142 -6.09 9.08 -16.66
CA LYS A 142 -6.12 8.73 -15.24
C LYS A 142 -4.78 8.23 -14.71
N GLY A 143 -4.03 7.44 -15.50
CA GLY A 143 -2.75 6.89 -15.08
C GLY A 143 -2.74 5.36 -15.00
N TRP A 144 -1.82 4.80 -14.24
CA TRP A 144 -1.63 3.37 -14.15
C TRP A 144 -2.51 2.73 -13.08
N ALA A 145 -3.50 1.94 -13.51
CA ALA A 145 -4.20 1.04 -12.60
C ALA A 145 -3.26 -0.12 -12.21
N HIS A 146 -2.55 -0.70 -13.18
CA HIS A 146 -1.47 -1.70 -12.95
C HIS A 146 -1.83 -2.89 -12.05
N SER A 147 -3.11 -3.26 -11.96
CA SER A 147 -3.59 -4.27 -11.00
C SER A 147 -2.85 -5.60 -11.12
N ALA A 148 -2.59 -6.10 -12.32
CA ALA A 148 -1.85 -7.33 -12.52
C ALA A 148 -0.38 -7.24 -12.07
N ALA A 149 0.28 -6.11 -12.31
CA ALA A 149 1.68 -5.90 -11.93
C ALA A 149 1.81 -5.76 -10.40
N HIS A 150 1.01 -4.88 -9.80
CA HIS A 150 1.01 -4.67 -8.34
C HIS A 150 0.62 -5.94 -7.58
N THR A 151 -0.33 -6.73 -8.11
CA THR A 151 -0.65 -8.05 -7.54
C THR A 151 0.54 -9.00 -7.59
N ALA A 152 1.28 -9.02 -8.71
CA ALA A 152 2.46 -9.88 -8.85
C ALA A 152 3.56 -9.48 -7.86
N ASP A 153 3.81 -8.19 -7.69
CA ASP A 153 4.78 -7.67 -6.71
C ASP A 153 4.37 -8.04 -5.28
N ALA A 154 3.09 -7.87 -4.94
CA ALA A 154 2.57 -8.25 -3.63
C ALA A 154 2.68 -9.76 -3.36
N LEU A 155 2.36 -10.61 -4.34
CA LEU A 155 2.51 -12.06 -4.23
C LEU A 155 3.99 -12.47 -4.12
N ALA A 156 4.88 -11.79 -4.82
CA ALA A 156 6.32 -12.03 -4.72
C ALA A 156 6.83 -11.70 -3.31
N ALA A 157 6.39 -10.58 -2.72
CA ALA A 157 6.70 -10.24 -1.34
C ALA A 157 6.16 -11.28 -0.35
N CYS A 158 4.91 -11.75 -0.53
CA CYS A 158 4.34 -12.84 0.26
C CYS A 158 5.21 -14.11 0.21
N ALA A 159 5.64 -14.53 -0.98
CA ALA A 159 6.41 -15.76 -1.16
C ALA A 159 7.84 -15.65 -0.62
N GLN A 160 8.42 -14.45 -0.62
CA GLN A 160 9.78 -14.19 -0.11
C GLN A 160 9.80 -13.94 1.40
N HIS A 161 8.65 -13.64 2.01
CA HIS A 161 8.59 -13.37 3.44
C HIS A 161 8.97 -14.62 4.26
N PRO A 162 9.90 -14.54 5.22
CA PRO A 162 10.36 -15.72 5.95
C PRO A 162 9.25 -16.49 6.69
N VAL A 163 8.24 -15.78 7.21
CA VAL A 163 7.06 -16.38 7.84
C VAL A 163 6.32 -17.37 6.91
N ALA A 164 6.38 -17.17 5.59
CA ALA A 164 5.77 -18.08 4.63
C ALA A 164 6.47 -19.47 4.60
N ALA A 165 7.77 -19.51 4.89
CA ALA A 165 8.55 -20.75 5.00
C ALA A 165 8.44 -21.40 6.39
N GLU A 166 8.08 -20.62 7.41
CA GLU A 166 7.92 -21.05 8.81
C GLU A 166 6.48 -21.52 9.12
N ALA A 167 5.59 -21.55 8.13
CA ALA A 167 4.23 -22.03 8.25
C ALA A 167 4.17 -23.57 8.03
N GLU A 168 4.79 -24.32 8.95
CA GLU A 168 4.61 -25.76 9.12
C GLU A 168 3.85 -26.07 10.42
#